data_AF-B6VUT7-F1
#
_entry.id   AF-B6VUT7-F1
#
_cell.length_a   1.000
_cell.length_b   1.000
_cell.length_c   1.000
_cell.angle_alpha   90.00
_cell.angle_beta   90.00
_cell.angle_gamma   90.00
#
_symmetry.space_group_name_H-M   'P 1'
#
loop_
_entity.id
_entity.type
_entity.pdbx_description
1 polymer ?
#
loop_
_entity_poly.entity_id
_entity_poly.type
_entity_poly.pdbx_seq_one_letter_code
_entity_poly.pdbx_strand_id
1 'polypeptide(L)' 'MEKKFIAMLVCVALMGCIFVSAQDICKTVANVPMVQFNNGVLMPQFGLGTFMQSSGSICEQSCLTALKIGY' A
#
# COMPACT_ATOMS: atom_id res chain seq x y z
N MET A 1 -47.54 2.95 -9.22
CA MET A 1 -46.48 2.18 -8.55
C MET A 1 -45.09 2.40 -9.16
N GLU A 2 -45.01 2.81 -10.42
CA GLU A 2 -43.75 2.95 -11.18
C GLU A 2 -42.78 4.00 -10.62
N LYS A 3 -43.26 5.17 -10.18
CA LYS A 3 -42.39 6.23 -9.63
C LYS A 3 -41.68 5.82 -8.32
N LYS A 4 -42.35 5.00 -7.49
CA LYS A 4 -41.77 4.46 -6.24
C LYS A 4 -40.73 3.38 -6.53
N PHE A 5 -40.94 2.59 -7.58
CA PHE A 5 -39.99 1.59 -8.05
C PHE A 5 -38.72 2.24 -8.62
N ILE A 6 -38.87 3.28 -9.45
CA ILE A 6 -37.74 4.06 -9.98
C ILE A 6 -36.95 4.72 -8.84
N ALA A 7 -37.64 5.35 -7.88
CA ALA A 7 -36.98 5.96 -6.73
C ALA A 7 -36.19 4.95 -5.88
N MET A 8 -36.76 3.76 -5.65
CA MET A 8 -36.06 2.69 -4.93
C MET A 8 -34.83 2.19 -5.69
N LEU A 9 -34.91 2.09 -7.01
CA LEU A 9 -33.79 1.65 -7.86
C LEU A 9 -32.65 2.67 -7.88
N VAL A 10 -32.97 3.97 -7.88
CA VAL A 10 -31.99 5.06 -7.76
C VAL A 10 -31.32 5.07 -6.37
N CYS A 11 -32.07 4.83 -5.29
CA CYS A 11 -31.50 4.74 -3.94
C CYS A 11 -30.54 3.55 -3.79
N VAL A 12 -30.88 2.39 -4.36
CA VAL A 12 -29.98 1.21 -4.36
C VAL A 12 -28.72 1.46 -5.18
N ALA A 13 -28.85 2.12 -6.34
CA ALA A 13 -27.70 2.48 -7.17
C ALA A 13 -26.75 3.47 -6.45
N LEU A 14 -27.30 4.46 -5.73
CA LEU A 14 -26.51 5.43 -4.94
C LEU A 14 -25.78 4.79 -3.76
N MET A 15 -26.38 3.78 -3.11
CA MET A 15 -25.73 3.02 -2.03
C MET A 15 -24.64 2.06 -2.54
N GLY A 16 -24.71 1.62 -3.81
CA GLY A 16 -23.67 0.79 -4.43
C GLY A 16 -22.35 1.53 -4.68
N CYS A 17 -22.36 2.87 -4.75
CA CYS A 17 -21.18 3.69 -5.01
C CYS A 17 -20.27 3.89 -3.78
N ILE A 18 -20.71 3.51 -2.57
CA ILE A 18 -19.97 3.74 -1.32
C ILE A 18 -18.93 2.62 -1.08
N PHE A 19 -19.00 1.51 -1.81
CA PHE A 19 -17.93 0.52 -1.84
C PHE A 19 -16.83 1.00 -2.79
N VAL A 20 -16.18 2.11 -2.46
CA VAL A 20 -14.80 2.32 -2.92
C VAL A 20 -14.03 1.11 -2.40
N SER A 21 -13.68 0.21 -3.32
CA SER A 21 -12.83 -0.93 -3.05
C SER A 21 -11.63 -0.42 -2.27
N ALA A 22 -11.35 -1.07 -1.13
CA ALA A 22 -10.10 -0.94 -0.42
C ALA A 22 -9.00 -0.83 -1.47
N GLN A 23 -8.27 0.29 -1.48
CA GLN A 23 -7.19 0.56 -2.43
C GLN A 23 -6.44 -0.74 -2.65
N ASP A 24 -6.31 -1.22 -3.89
CA ASP A 24 -5.43 -2.36 -4.18
C ASP A 24 -4.08 -2.01 -3.58
N ILE A 25 -3.79 -2.53 -2.38
CA ILE A 25 -2.61 -2.13 -1.63
C ILE A 25 -1.48 -2.70 -2.45
N CYS A 26 -0.80 -1.84 -3.21
CA CYS A 26 0.44 -2.22 -3.86
C CYS A 26 1.40 -2.63 -2.73
N LYS A 27 1.91 -3.86 -2.81
CA LYS A 27 2.80 -4.42 -1.81
C LYS A 27 4.07 -4.94 -2.45
N THR A 28 5.14 -4.98 -1.68
CA THR A 28 6.36 -5.70 -2.07
C THR A 28 6.12 -7.21 -2.08
N VAL A 29 7.09 -7.98 -2.59
CA VAL A 29 7.08 -9.46 -2.51
C VAL A 29 6.98 -9.96 -1.07
N ALA A 30 7.53 -9.21 -0.11
CA ALA A 30 7.44 -9.49 1.32
C ALA A 30 6.14 -8.98 1.98
N ASN A 31 5.12 -8.63 1.18
CA ASN A 31 3.81 -8.16 1.64
C ASN A 31 3.87 -6.83 2.43
N VAL A 32 4.94 -6.04 2.24
CA VAL A 32 5.06 -4.68 2.82
C VAL A 32 4.22 -3.71 2.00
N PRO A 33 3.31 -2.92 2.60
CA PRO A 33 2.55 -1.90 1.90
C PRO A 33 3.46 -0.81 1.28
N MET A 34 3.12 -0.39 0.06
CA MET A 34 3.74 0.75 -0.61
C MET A 34 2.94 2.02 -0.32
N VAL A 35 3.63 3.15 -0.16
CA VAL A 35 3.05 4.49 -0.11
C VAL A 35 3.41 5.24 -1.39
N GLN A 36 2.44 5.96 -1.97
CA GLN A 36 2.70 6.85 -3.10
C GLN A 36 3.08 8.25 -2.60
N PHE A 37 4.19 8.75 -3.11
CA PHE A 37 4.65 10.12 -2.86
C PHE A 37 3.95 11.13 -3.75
N ASN A 38 4.09 12.42 -3.41
CA ASN A 38 3.47 13.52 -4.16
C ASN A 38 3.97 13.66 -5.61
N ASN A 39 5.06 13.00 -5.96
CA ASN A 39 5.63 12.92 -7.30
C ASN A 39 5.21 11.63 -8.05
N GLY A 40 4.30 10.83 -7.47
CA GLY A 40 3.80 9.58 -8.05
C GLY A 40 4.66 8.34 -7.80
N VAL A 41 5.86 8.49 -7.20
CA VAL A 41 6.75 7.37 -6.89
C VAL A 41 6.19 6.51 -5.75
N LEU A 42 6.27 5.19 -5.88
CA LEU A 42 5.92 4.25 -4.83
C LEU A 42 7.14 3.91 -3.97
N MET A 43 7.01 3.96 -2.65
CA MET A 43 8.05 3.57 -1.70
C MET A 43 7.51 2.56 -0.69
N PRO A 44 8.27 1.51 -0.31
CA PRO A 44 7.88 0.64 0.78
C PRO A 44 7.74 1.44 2.09
N GLN A 45 6.67 1.20 2.85
CA GLN A 45 6.47 1.86 4.15
C GLN A 45 7.46 1.39 5.22
N PHE A 46 8.10 0.24 5.02
CA PHE A 46 9.09 -0.33 5.91
C PHE A 46 10.47 -0.33 5.25
N GLY A 47 11.51 0.06 5.98
CA GLY A 47 12.86 0.18 5.46
C GLY A 47 13.92 -0.05 6.53
N LEU A 48 15.18 -0.14 6.11
CA LEU A 48 16.33 -0.33 6.99
C LEU A 48 17.08 1.00 7.18
N GLY A 49 17.24 1.44 8.43
CA GLY A 49 18.16 2.51 8.79
C GLY A 49 19.52 1.96 9.21
N THR A 50 20.61 2.57 8.77
CA THR A 50 22.00 2.17 9.08
C THR A 50 22.77 3.22 9.89
N PHE A 51 22.04 4.11 10.56
CA PHE A 51 22.63 5.22 11.31
C PHE A 51 23.60 4.74 12.40
N MET A 52 24.77 5.37 12.48
CA MET A 52 25.89 5.03 13.40
C MET A 52 26.45 3.60 13.29
N GLN A 53 26.04 2.82 12.29
CA GLN A 53 26.67 1.53 12.01
C GLN A 53 28.03 1.75 11.33
N SER A 54 29.04 1.00 11.75
CA SER A 54 30.37 1.09 11.16
C SER A 54 30.34 0.73 9.67
N SER A 55 31.04 1.52 8.86
CA SER A 55 31.20 1.30 7.42
C SER A 55 31.95 0.00 7.10
N GLY A 56 31.82 -0.46 5.86
CA GLY A 56 32.47 -1.69 5.39
C GLY A 56 31.62 -2.93 5.64
N SER A 57 32.26 -4.01 6.09
CA SER A 57 31.65 -5.35 6.16
C SER A 57 30.43 -5.43 7.09
N ILE A 58 30.39 -4.65 8.16
CA ILE A 58 29.25 -4.62 9.09
C ILE A 58 28.02 -4.05 8.38
N CYS A 59 28.18 -2.90 7.71
CA CYS A 59 27.08 -2.29 6.97
C CYS A 59 26.60 -3.18 5.82
N GLU A 60 27.54 -3.76 5.08
CA GLU A 60 27.24 -4.71 4.01
C GLU A 60 26.43 -5.91 4.53
N GLN A 61 26.84 -6.52 5.64
CA GLN A 61 26.17 -7.68 6.19
C GLN A 61 24.77 -7.36 6.72
N SER A 62 24.58 -6.19 7.34
CA SER A 62 23.25 -5.75 7.79
C SER A 62 22.30 -5.52 6.61
N CYS A 63 22.76 -4.84 5.56
CA CYS A 63 21.97 -4.65 4.34
C CYS A 63 21.67 -5.99 3.65
N LEU A 64 22.68 -6.86 3.51
CA LEU A 64 22.52 -8.18 2.88
C LEU A 64 21.51 -9.04 3.63
N THR A 65 21.53 -8.99 4.97
CA THR A 65 20.59 -9.76 5.81
C THR A 65 19.17 -9.24 5.64
N ALA A 66 18.98 -7.92 5.63
CA ALA A 66 17.67 -7.31 5.41
C ALA A 66 17.10 -7.64 4.01
N LEU A 67 17.92 -7.50 2.96
CA LEU A 67 17.51 -7.83 1.59
C LEU A 67 17.12 -9.31 1.44
N LYS A 68 17.84 -10.22 2.11
CA LYS A 68 17.50 -11.66 2.11
C LYS A 68 16.13 -11.97 2.72
N ILE A 69 15.64 -11.13 3.63
CA ILE A 69 14.31 -11.30 4.26
C ILE A 69 13.23 -10.40 3.61
N GLY A 70 13.56 -9.73 2.50
CA GLY A 70 12.59 -9.02 1.67
C GLY A 70 12.36 -7.54 2.01
N TYR A 71 13.37 -6.90 2.61
CA TYR A 71 13.46 -5.43 2.62
C TYR A 71 13.62 -4.87 1.20
#